data_AF-A0A7K7DNQ2-F1
#
_entry.id   AF-A0A7K7DNQ2-F1
#
_cell.length_a   1.000
_cell.length_b   1.000
_cell.length_c   1.000
_cell.angle_alpha   90.00
_cell.angle_beta   90.00
_cell.angle_gamma   90.00
#
_symmetry.space_group_name_H-M   'P 1'
#
loop_
_entity.id
_entity.type
_entity.pdbx_description
1 polymer ?
#
loop_
_entity_poly.entity_id
_entity_poly.type
_entity_poly.pdbx_seq_one_letter_code
_entity_poly.pdbx_strand_id
1 'polypeptide(L)'
;TPQVSFTLELEFSCSVLLDRAELTLRATSDSSEVTPQDNAVELSVPIRYEANVFLSSATNLPRYELRPPGTFTPSPGPEFSTTLKVR
;
A
#
# COMPACT_ATOMS: atom_id res chain seq x y z
N THR A 1 -32.62 -30.22 1.89
CA THR A 1 -33.07 -29.11 2.77
C THR A 1 -33.12 -27.84 1.95
N PRO A 2 -34.10 -26.95 2.16
CA PRO A 2 -34.10 -25.66 1.50
C PRO A 2 -32.88 -24.86 1.96
N GLN A 3 -32.19 -24.24 1.00
CA GLN A 3 -31.01 -23.41 1.23
C GLN A 3 -31.28 -22.06 0.58
N VAL A 4 -30.93 -20.98 1.28
CA VAL A 4 -30.97 -19.62 0.75
C VAL A 4 -29.53 -19.12 0.67
N SER A 5 -29.19 -18.47 -0.43
CA SER A 5 -27.88 -17.88 -0.67
C SER A 5 -28.03 -16.38 -0.84
N PHE A 6 -27.13 -15.62 -0.24
CA PHE A 6 -27.06 -14.17 -0.36
C PHE A 6 -25.66 -13.77 -0.79
N THR A 7 -25.56 -12.67 -1.54
CA THR A 7 -24.29 -12.00 -1.83
C THR A 7 -24.29 -10.68 -1.06
N LEU A 8 -23.24 -10.45 -0.28
CA LEU A 8 -23.01 -9.21 0.44
C LEU A 8 -21.82 -8.49 -0.19
N GLU A 9 -22.03 -7.26 -0.64
CA GLU A 9 -20.95 -6.37 -1.07
C GLU A 9 -20.71 -5.33 0.02
N LEU A 10 -19.46 -5.24 0.47
CA LEU A 10 -19.02 -4.37 1.56
C LEU A 10 -17.91 -3.47 1.02
N GLU A 11 -18.08 -2.15 1.17
CA GLU A 11 -17.06 -1.17 0.80
C GLU A 11 -16.43 -0.58 2.06
N PHE A 12 -15.10 -0.55 2.11
CA PHE A 12 -14.34 0.01 3.21
C PHE A 12 -13.64 1.29 2.75
N SER A 13 -13.78 2.37 3.52
CA SER A 13 -13.02 3.59 3.25
C SER A 13 -11.55 3.41 3.65
N CYS A 14 -10.62 3.94 2.85
CA CYS A 14 -9.19 3.98 3.20
C CYS A 14 -8.84 5.08 4.23
N SER A 15 -9.80 5.53 5.04
CA SER A 15 -9.59 6.57 6.07
C SER A 15 -8.72 6.07 7.22
N VAL A 16 -8.73 4.76 7.46
CA VAL A 16 -7.89 4.06 8.45
C VAL A 16 -7.32 2.82 7.76
N LEU A 17 -6.01 2.62 7.89
CA LEU A 17 -5.35 1.44 7.37
C LEU A 17 -5.47 0.30 8.39
N LEU A 18 -6.14 -0.78 7.99
CA LEU A 18 -6.31 -1.99 8.77
C LEU A 18 -5.54 -3.12 8.10
N ASP A 19 -4.92 -4.01 8.88
CA ASP A 19 -4.22 -5.17 8.34
C ASP A 19 -5.19 -6.31 7.97
N ARG A 20 -6.39 -6.32 8.57
CA ARG A 20 -7.43 -7.34 8.34
C ARG A 20 -8.83 -6.73 8.32
N ALA A 21 -9.72 -7.34 7.54
CA ALA A 21 -11.17 -7.15 7.62
C ALA A 21 -11.78 -8.33 8.37
N GLU A 22 -12.55 -8.04 9.41
CA GLU A 22 -13.23 -9.04 10.24
C GLU A 22 -14.74 -8.92 10.05
N LEU A 23 -15.41 -10.05 9.81
CA LEU A 23 -16.85 -10.12 9.63
C LEU A 23 -17.41 -11.30 10.42
N THR A 24 -18.40 -11.02 11.27
CA THR A 24 -19.17 -12.05 11.98
C THR A 24 -20.58 -12.09 11.37
N LEU A 25 -20.97 -13.24 10.86
CA LEU A 25 -22.32 -13.49 10.36
C LEU A 25 -23.02 -14.42 11.34
N ARG A 26 -24.23 -14.05 11.78
CA ARG A 26 -25.02 -14.85 12.71
C ARG A 26 -26.44 -15.01 12.20
N ALA A 27 -26.87 -16.27 12.05
CA ALA A 27 -28.26 -16.61 11.83
C ALA A 27 -29.02 -16.60 13.16
N THR A 28 -30.24 -16.06 13.17
CA THR A 28 -31.11 -16.08 14.36
C THR A 28 -32.53 -16.44 13.95
N SER A 29 -33.27 -17.06 14.87
CA SER A 29 -34.69 -17.37 14.72
C SER A 29 -35.38 -17.24 16.08
N ASP A 30 -36.72 -17.16 16.09
CA ASP A 30 -37.50 -17.11 17.32
C ASP A 30 -37.67 -18.50 17.99
N SER A 31 -37.11 -19.55 17.40
CA SER A 31 -37.18 -20.91 17.95
C SER A 31 -36.13 -21.16 19.03
N SER A 32 -36.43 -22.05 19.97
CA SER A 32 -35.46 -22.49 20.97
C SER A 32 -34.56 -23.57 20.36
N GLU A 33 -33.25 -23.34 20.33
CA GLU A 33 -32.25 -24.29 19.84
C GLU A 33 -31.30 -24.75 20.94
N VAL A 34 -30.79 -25.98 20.79
CA VAL A 34 -29.85 -26.61 21.72
C VAL A 34 -28.40 -26.19 21.43
N THR A 35 -28.08 -25.84 20.18
CA THR A 35 -26.71 -25.58 19.71
C THR A 35 -26.49 -24.20 19.11
N PRO A 36 -26.96 -23.08 19.71
CA PRO A 36 -26.98 -21.75 19.08
C PRO A 36 -25.61 -21.13 18.70
N GLN A 37 -24.51 -21.84 18.98
CA GLN A 37 -23.15 -21.44 18.61
C GLN A 37 -22.78 -21.85 17.18
N ASP A 38 -23.49 -22.83 16.59
CA ASP A 38 -23.29 -23.24 15.19
C ASP A 38 -23.88 -22.24 14.18
N ASN A 39 -24.73 -21.34 14.65
CA ASN A 39 -25.37 -20.29 13.85
C ASN A 39 -24.45 -19.12 13.49
N ALA A 40 -23.20 -19.12 13.95
CA ALA A 40 -22.25 -18.04 13.72
C ALA A 40 -21.05 -18.51 12.89
N VAL A 41 -20.58 -17.63 12.00
CA VAL A 41 -19.31 -17.78 11.30
C VAL A 41 -18.52 -16.48 11.39
N GLU A 42 -17.22 -16.62 11.64
CA GLU A 42 -16.26 -15.52 11.64
C GLU A 42 -15.36 -15.64 10.41
N LEU A 43 -15.20 -14.53 9.70
CA LEU A 43 -14.38 -14.40 8.51
C LEU A 43 -13.31 -13.35 8.80
N SER A 44 -12.06 -13.66 8.48
CA SER A 44 -10.93 -12.75 8.67
C SER A 44 -10.06 -12.72 7.43
N VAL A 45 -10.08 -11.60 6.71
CA VAL A 45 -9.44 -11.45 5.40
C VAL A 45 -8.28 -10.47 5.52
N PRO A 46 -7.04 -10.83 5.12
CA PRO A 46 -5.92 -9.91 5.15
C PRO A 46 -6.08 -8.81 4.10
N ILE A 47 -5.80 -7.57 4.49
CA ILE A 47 -5.81 -6.41 3.60
C ILE A 47 -4.38 -6.12 3.16
N ARG A 48 -4.19 -5.88 1.87
CA ARG A 48 -2.91 -5.44 1.31
C ARG A 48 -3.08 -4.09 0.66
N TYR A 49 -2.20 -3.16 1.01
CA TYR A 49 -2.14 -1.84 0.40
C TYR A 49 -0.98 -1.79 -0.58
N GLU A 50 -1.24 -1.21 -1.75
CA GLU A 50 -0.21 -0.91 -2.73
C GLU A 50 0.06 0.59 -2.72
N ALA A 51 1.25 0.96 -2.28
CA ALA A 51 1.72 2.34 -2.36
C ALA A 51 2.46 2.55 -3.68
N ASN A 52 1.93 3.44 -4.51
CA ASN A 52 2.60 3.85 -5.74
C ASN A 52 3.64 4.92 -5.41
N VAL A 53 4.85 4.48 -5.05
CA VAL A 53 5.97 5.37 -4.72
C VAL A 53 6.90 5.52 -5.92
N PHE A 54 7.15 6.76 -6.33
CA PHE A 54 8.00 7.10 -7.46
C PHE A 54 9.22 7.90 -7.01
N LEU A 55 10.41 7.43 -7.42
CA LEU A 55 11.66 8.16 -7.22
C LEU A 55 12.08 8.85 -8.53
N SER A 56 12.46 10.12 -8.43
CA SER A 56 13.04 10.86 -9.54
C SER A 56 14.24 11.68 -9.09
N SER A 57 15.20 11.88 -9.98
CA SER A 57 16.40 12.67 -9.73
C SER A 57 16.61 13.71 -10.81
N ALA A 58 17.10 14.90 -10.43
CA ALA A 58 17.53 15.93 -11.35
C ALA A 58 18.90 16.46 -10.93
N THR A 59 19.84 16.56 -11.87
CA THR A 59 21.18 17.09 -11.63
C THR A 59 21.43 18.34 -12.47
N ASN A 60 22.14 19.32 -11.91
CA ASN A 60 22.53 20.53 -12.63
C ASN A 60 23.71 20.27 -13.60
N LEU A 61 24.41 19.14 -13.45
CA LEU A 61 25.60 18.81 -14.25
C LEU A 61 25.65 17.29 -14.52
N PRO A 62 24.91 16.78 -15.53
CA PRO A 62 24.85 15.35 -15.83
C PRO A 62 26.15 14.79 -16.44
N ARG A 63 27.03 15.68 -16.92
CA ARG A 63 28.32 15.33 -17.51
C ARG A 63 29.34 16.42 -17.24
N TYR A 64 30.54 16.01 -16.85
CA TYR A 64 31.71 16.89 -16.74
C TYR A 64 32.86 16.29 -17.54
N GLU A 65 33.41 17.06 -18.48
CA GLU A 65 34.52 16.64 -19.33
C GLU A 65 35.87 17.08 -18.73
N LEU A 66 36.80 16.14 -18.63
CA LEU A 66 38.15 16.42 -18.16
C LEU A 66 39.02 16.93 -19.31
N ARG A 67 39.76 18.01 -19.07
CA ARG A 67 40.77 18.49 -20.01
C ARG A 67 42.04 17.62 -19.95
N PRO A 68 42.87 17.61 -21.01
CA PRO A 68 44.12 16.88 -21.02
C PRO A 68 45.05 17.29 -19.86
N PRO A 69 45.87 16.35 -19.32
CA PRO A 69 46.85 16.65 -18.29
C PRO A 69 47.79 17.80 -18.72
N GLY A 70 48.10 18.72 -17.80
CA GLY A 70 49.00 19.85 -18.07
C GLY A 70 48.34 21.14 -18.57
N THR A 71 47.01 21.16 -18.76
CA THR A 71 46.23 22.37 -19.14
C THR A 71 45.38 22.94 -17.99
N PHE A 72 45.54 22.41 -16.78
CA PHE A 72 44.75 22.79 -15.61
C PHE A 72 45.31 24.03 -14.92
N THR A 73 44.46 25.03 -14.72
CA THR A 73 44.63 26.03 -13.67
C THR A 73 44.00 25.49 -12.39
N PRO A 74 44.63 25.64 -11.21
CA PRO A 74 44.08 25.14 -9.96
C PRO A 74 42.79 25.90 -9.62
N SER A 75 41.65 25.25 -9.86
CA SER A 75 40.30 25.77 -9.60
C SER A 75 39.45 24.65 -8.97
N PRO A 76 38.51 24.96 -8.06
CA PRO A 76 37.67 23.98 -7.37
C PRO A 76 36.77 23.10 -8.26
N GLY A 77 36.75 23.30 -9.58
CA GLY A 77 35.82 22.65 -10.49
C GLY A 77 34.43 23.29 -10.47
N PRO A 78 33.50 22.86 -11.35
CA PRO A 78 32.15 23.36 -11.34
C PRO A 78 31.36 22.84 -10.13
N GLU A 79 30.44 23.66 -9.64
CA GLU A 79 29.46 23.22 -8.65
C GLU A 79 28.56 22.15 -9.27
N PHE A 80 28.41 21.02 -8.58
CA PHE A 80 27.46 19.98 -8.93
C PHE A 80 26.45 19.79 -7.80
N SER A 81 25.18 19.63 -8.17
CA SER A 81 24.07 19.38 -7.27
C SER A 81 23.10 18.39 -7.91
N THR A 82 22.55 17.51 -7.07
CA THR A 82 21.53 16.53 -7.46
C THR A 82 20.38 16.61 -6.47
N THR A 83 19.18 16.80 -6.99
CA THR A 83 17.94 16.79 -6.22
C THR A 83 17.24 15.46 -6.41
N LEU A 84 16.88 14.81 -5.30
CA LEU A 84 16.03 13.63 -5.28
C LEU A 84 14.60 14.04 -4.90
N LYS A 85 13.60 13.52 -5.61
CA LYS A 85 12.18 13.73 -5.32
C LYS A 85 11.48 12.38 -5.21
N VAL A 86 10.78 12.19 -4.10
CA VAL A 86 9.87 11.07 -3.85
C VAL A 86 8.44 11.59 -4.06
N ARG A 87 7.61 10.84 -4.79
CA ARG A 87 6.18 11.11 -5.00
C ARG A 87 5.36 9.88 -4.71
#